data_AF-A0A2V3JGU8-F1
#
_entry.id   AF-A0A2V3JGU8-F1
#
_cell.length_a   1.000
_cell.length_b   1.000
_cell.length_c   1.000
_cell.angle_alpha   90.00
_cell.angle_beta   90.00
_cell.angle_gamma   90.00
#
_symmetry.space_group_name_H-M   'P 1'
#
loop_
_entity.id
_entity.type
_entity.pdbx_description
1 polymer ?
#
loop_
_entity_poly.entity_id
_entity_poly.type
_entity_poly.pdbx_seq_one_letter_code
_entity_poly.pdbx_strand_id
1 'polypeptide(L)' 'MMLDVTPHGVGNGTDCSPLYQGVAMLCFTLHLAASGAHDDAADVSRDGRVTSLNSLMILQTAAET' A
#
# COMPACT_ATOMS: atom_id res chain seq x y z
N MET A 1 17.00 -36.65 -22.51
CA MET A 1 16.52 -35.25 -22.63
C MET A 1 15.97 -34.86 -21.27
N MET A 2 16.75 -34.10 -20.51
CA MET A 2 16.43 -33.67 -19.15
C MET A 2 15.94 -32.23 -19.27
N LEU A 3 14.70 -31.96 -18.86
CA LEU A 3 14.13 -30.61 -18.92
C LEU A 3 14.85 -29.78 -17.85
N ASP A 4 15.72 -28.89 -18.30
CA ASP A 4 16.25 -27.79 -17.50
C ASP A 4 15.09 -26.87 -17.15
N VAL A 5 14.45 -27.13 -16.01
CA VAL A 5 13.50 -26.21 -15.41
C VAL A 5 14.34 -25.17 -14.70
N THR A 6 14.80 -24.17 -15.44
CA THR A 6 15.24 -22.91 -14.84
C THR A 6 13.99 -22.29 -14.18
N PRO A 7 13.90 -22.15 -12.84
CA PRO A 7 12.85 -21.36 -12.24
C PRO A 7 13.13 -19.89 -12.55
N HIS A 8 12.68 -19.44 -13.72
CA HIS A 8 12.70 -18.04 -14.09
C HIS A 8 11.62 -17.33 -13.26
N GLY A 9 12.04 -16.67 -12.19
CA GLY A 9 11.17 -15.85 -11.37
C GLY A 9 11.25 -16.19 -9.89
N VAL A 10 12.39 -15.93 -9.27
CA VAL A 10 12.34 -15.30 -7.95
C VAL A 10 11.76 -13.92 -8.22
N GLY A 11 10.42 -13.81 -8.23
CA GLY A 11 9.74 -12.53 -8.19
C GLY A 11 10.23 -11.82 -6.94
N ASN A 12 11.13 -10.85 -7.13
CA ASN A 12 11.51 -9.92 -6.10
C ASN A 12 10.20 -9.33 -5.58
N GLY A 13 9.87 -9.49 -4.29
CA GLY A 13 8.53 -9.28 -3.70
C GLY A 13 7.85 -7.91 -3.90
N THR A 14 8.40 -7.07 -4.77
CA THR A 14 7.85 -5.88 -5.43
C THR A 14 6.70 -6.13 -6.40
N ASP A 15 6.42 -7.38 -6.81
CA ASP A 15 5.34 -7.70 -7.77
C ASP A 15 3.94 -7.73 -7.11
N CYS A 16 3.81 -7.21 -5.89
CA CYS A 16 2.52 -7.02 -5.27
C CYS A 16 1.65 -6.20 -6.22
N SER A 17 0.49 -6.73 -6.59
CA SER A 17 -0.47 -6.04 -7.44
C SER A 17 -0.69 -4.61 -6.91
N PRO A 18 -0.87 -3.58 -7.75
CA PRO A 18 -1.10 -2.20 -7.27
C PRO A 18 -2.28 -2.14 -6.29
N LEU A 19 -3.26 -3.03 -6.45
CA LEU A 19 -4.35 -3.25 -5.51
C LEU A 19 -3.88 -3.73 -4.11
N TYR A 20 -2.94 -4.68 -4.03
CA TYR A 20 -2.39 -5.15 -2.76
C TYR A 20 -1.59 -4.04 -2.06
N GLN A 21 -0.81 -3.27 -2.81
CA GLN A 21 -0.07 -2.13 -2.29
C GLN A 21 -1.01 -1.04 -1.75
N GLY A 22 -2.09 -0.73 -2.46
CA GLY A 22 -3.13 0.21 -2.01
C GLY A 22 -3.84 -0.25 -0.74
N VAL A 23 -4.20 -1.53 -0.65
CA VAL A 23 -4.87 -2.10 0.53
C VAL A 23 -3.93 -2.14 1.75
N ALA A 24 -2.65 -2.46 1.56
CA ALA A 24 -1.65 -2.45 2.63
C ALA A 24 -1.44 -1.02 3.19
N MET A 25 -1.32 -0.03 2.30
CA MET A 25 -1.18 1.38 2.67
C MET A 25 -2.42 1.92 3.38
N LEU A 26 -3.61 1.52 2.93
CA LEU A 26 -4.88 1.84 3.58
C LEU A 26 -4.93 1.30 5.03
N CYS A 27 -4.60 0.02 5.22
CA CYS A 27 -4.56 -0.61 6.55
C CYS A 27 -3.60 0.11 7.49
N PHE A 28 -2.42 0.48 7.00
CA PHE A 28 -1.44 1.24 7.77
C PHE A 28 -1.95 2.63 8.16
N THR A 29 -2.56 3.34 7.20
CA THR A 29 -3.15 4.67 7.43
C THR A 29 -4.28 4.63 8.45
N LEU A 30 -5.16 3.63 8.39
CA LEU A 30 -6.21 3.41 9.39
C LEU A 30 -5.64 3.14 10.78
N HIS A 31 -4.57 2.34 10.86
CA HIS A 31 -3.90 2.05 12.12
C HIS A 31 -3.27 3.31 12.73
N LEU A 32 -2.65 4.16 11.90
CA LEU A 32 -2.10 5.45 12.32
C LEU A 32 -3.20 6.41 12.79
N ALA A 33 -4.30 6.52 12.04
CA ALA A 33 -5.45 7.31 12.43
C ALA A 33 -6.07 6.85 13.77
N ALA A 34 -6.13 5.54 14.00
CA ALA A 34 -6.66 4.97 15.25
C ALA A 34 -5.69 5.11 16.45
N SER A 35 -4.39 5.04 16.20
CA SER A 35 -3.35 5.21 17.23
C SER A 35 -3.04 6.67 17.54
N GLY A 36 -3.46 7.60 16.68
CA GLY A 36 -3.08 9.01 16.75
C GLY A 36 -1.62 9.27 16.39
N ALA A 37 -0.93 8.27 15.83
CA ALA A 37 0.44 8.40 15.35
C ALA A 37 0.47 9.13 13.99
N HIS A 38 1.52 9.93 13.79
CA HIS A 38 1.74 10.67 12.56
C HIS A 38 2.77 9.95 11.68
N ASP A 39 2.49 9.87 10.39
CA ASP A 39 3.38 9.36 9.36
C ASP A 39 3.21 10.20 8.10
N ASP A 40 4.34 10.68 7.55
CA ASP A 40 4.32 11.59 6.41
C ASP A 40 3.87 10.92 5.10
N ALA A 41 4.03 9.60 4.98
CA ALA A 41 3.54 8.86 3.81
C ALA A 41 2.04 8.59 3.90
N ALA A 42 1.47 8.58 5.11
CA ALA A 42 0.05 8.43 5.37
C ALA A 42 -0.72 9.76 5.41
N ASP A 43 -0.05 10.91 5.58
CA ASP A 43 -0.66 12.26 5.49
C ASP A 43 -0.75 12.76 4.03
N VAL A 44 -1.62 12.11 3.26
CA VAL A 44 -1.92 12.49 1.87
C VAL A 44 -2.73 13.79 1.75
N SER A 45 -3.44 14.21 2.81
CA SER A 45 -4.09 15.52 2.88
C SER A 45 -3.13 16.67 3.14
N ARG A 46 -1.94 16.38 3.68
CA ARG A 46 -0.92 17.36 4.10
C ARG A 46 -1.44 18.37 5.10
N ASP A 47 -2.31 17.94 6.00
CA ASP A 47 -2.86 18.76 7.09
C ASP A 47 -2.13 18.51 8.43
N GLY A 48 -1.07 17.71 8.41
CA GLY A 48 -0.28 17.34 9.58
C GLY A 48 -1.01 16.34 10.48
N ARG A 49 -2.04 15.66 9.97
CA ARG A 49 -2.84 14.69 10.72
C ARG A 49 -3.21 13.50 9.85
N VAL A 50 -2.88 12.30 10.30
CA VAL A 50 -3.38 11.07 9.67
C VAL A 50 -4.79 10.80 10.17
N THR A 51 -5.80 10.98 9.31
CA THR A 51 -7.23 10.80 9.65
C THR A 51 -7.93 9.85 8.68
N SER A 52 -9.20 9.52 8.94
CA SER A 52 -10.02 8.71 8.02
C SER A 52 -10.13 9.32 6.62
N LEU A 53 -9.94 10.64 6.48
CA LEU A 53 -9.88 11.33 5.20
C LEU A 53 -8.66 10.88 4.37
N ASN A 54 -7.50 10.75 5.02
CA ASN A 54 -6.28 10.21 4.40
C ASN A 54 -6.49 8.78 3.89
N SER A 55 -7.13 7.94 4.70
CA SER A 55 -7.49 6.57 4.32
C SER A 55 -8.38 6.54 3.07
N LEU A 56 -9.37 7.42 2.99
CA LEU A 56 -10.28 7.50 1.86
C LEU A 56 -9.58 7.99 0.57
N MET A 57 -8.65 8.94 0.67
CA MET A 57 -7.87 9.43 -0.48
C MET A 57 -6.95 8.35 -1.04
N ILE A 58 -6.35 7.53 -0.17
CA ILE A 58 -5.54 6.37 -0.57
C ILE A 58 -6.40 5.31 -1.26
N LEU A 59 -7.59 5.02 -0.72
CA LEU A 59 -8.53 4.08 -1.34
C LEU A 59 -9.00 4.55 -2.73
N GLN A 60 -9.32 5.84 -2.88
CA GLN A 60 -9.71 6.41 -4.18
C GLN A 60 -8.58 6.30 -5.20
N THR A 61 -7.35 6.68 -4.80
CA THR A 61 -6.17 6.56 -5.67
C THR A 61 -5.90 5.12 -6.08
N ALA A 62 -6.14 4.15 -5.19
CA ALA A 62 -5.99 2.73 -5.48
C ALA A 62 -7.15 2.14 -6.31
N ALA A 63 -8.31 2.80 -6.36
CA ALA A 63 -9.47 2.39 -7.14
C ALA A 63 -9.50 2.99 -8.56
N GLU A 64 -8.70 4.03 -8.81
CA GLU A 64 -8.56 4.68 -10.12
C GLU A 64 -7.59 3.96 -11.08
N THR A 65 -7.03 2.80 -10.69
CA THR A 65 -6.16 1.94 -11.52
C THR A 65 -6.93 0.82 -12.20
#